data_AF-A0A8H7GL34-F1
#
_entry.id   AF-A0A8H7GL34-F1
#
_cell.length_a   1.000
_cell.length_b   1.000
_cell.length_c   1.000
_cell.angle_alpha   90.00
_cell.angle_beta   90.00
_cell.angle_gamma   90.00
#
_symmetry.space_group_name_H-M   'P 1'
#
loop_
_entity.id
_entity.type
_entity.pdbx_description
1 polymer ?
#
loop_
_entity_poly.entity_id
_entity_poly.type
_entity_poly.pdbx_seq_one_letter_code
_entity_poly.pdbx_strand_id
1 'polypeptide(L)'
;MPQKQRRYTATGKPPRLSSSELVCKSLDHEATDMLIDKWLEHRNDAYWDWFRGVRERKHSTKGQHRQLIVWNKGEFVPENIFCRTVDSGRLIPLDRTWTTHVYHHRTMMERKLSMMPVLPELMILRGMHDTGSDDVWIIVTDMKRQEMDDVTAYFQLVCRHSFGRDCKQSMEEKIQLEHMRLTHALHRQRRTPCFPQIDLTFRAILHEKRPPFIVLFSHQTTSYSQILFTHPLFVPAEEIFYDFPSGCPNPLCTDDCEMIRFPRRGVEGASVLAIKRGGKNGKRVKAKEMCNWIDCDTVFHDDGGHSMESSEGSQSSADSGELPSAGVTGLTCSKCKLVKYCSADHQRRDWTEHKRMCQKSS
;
A
#
# COMPACT_ATOMS: atom_id res chain seq x y z
N MET A 1 22.57 -30.12 25.93
CA MET A 1 21.95 -29.09 26.82
C MET A 1 20.60 -28.72 26.23
N PRO A 2 19.51 -28.73 27.02
CA PRO A 2 18.21 -28.31 26.51
C PRO A 2 18.30 -26.82 26.14
N GLN A 3 18.03 -26.53 24.88
CA GLN A 3 18.01 -25.18 24.34
C GLN A 3 16.93 -24.41 25.13
N LYS A 4 17.34 -23.50 26.03
CA LYS A 4 16.41 -22.62 26.77
C LYS A 4 15.42 -22.07 25.75
N GLN A 5 14.15 -22.42 25.88
CA GLN A 5 13.07 -21.85 25.08
C GLN A 5 13.23 -20.34 25.15
N ARG A 6 13.66 -19.74 24.03
CA ARG A 6 13.80 -18.29 23.93
C ARG A 6 12.42 -17.73 24.19
N ARG A 7 12.27 -16.96 25.28
CA ARG A 7 11.08 -16.14 25.47
C ARG A 7 10.88 -15.32 24.20
N TYR A 8 9.70 -15.43 23.61
CA TYR A 8 9.32 -14.62 22.47
C TYR A 8 9.45 -13.15 22.86
N THR A 9 10.20 -12.36 22.09
CA THR A 9 10.29 -10.91 22.25
C THR A 9 9.96 -10.24 20.91
N ALA A 10 8.89 -9.44 20.90
CA ALA A 10 8.46 -8.70 19.70
C ALA A 10 9.53 -7.70 19.20
N THR A 11 10.42 -7.29 20.11
CA THR A 11 11.54 -6.34 19.97
C THR A 11 12.89 -7.02 19.69
N GLY A 12 12.93 -8.36 19.66
CA GLY A 12 14.17 -9.13 19.45
C GLY A 12 14.66 -9.10 18.00
N LYS A 13 15.46 -10.10 17.63
CA LYS A 13 15.90 -10.25 16.22
C LYS A 13 14.67 -10.33 15.30
N PRO A 14 14.72 -9.66 14.12
CA PRO A 14 13.66 -9.74 13.13
C PRO A 14 13.25 -11.20 12.86
N PRO A 15 11.95 -11.54 12.93
CA PRO A 15 11.49 -12.88 12.60
C PRO A 15 11.65 -13.14 11.11
N ARG A 16 11.76 -14.42 10.75
CA ARG A 16 11.77 -14.86 9.36
C ARG A 16 10.42 -15.44 8.96
N LEU A 17 10.05 -15.30 7.69
CA LEU A 17 8.81 -15.89 7.15
C LEU A 17 8.84 -17.43 7.28
N SER A 18 10.02 -18.03 7.16
CA SER A 18 10.22 -19.47 7.37
C SER A 18 9.91 -19.95 8.79
N SER A 19 9.76 -19.05 9.75
CA SER A 19 9.35 -19.37 11.12
C SER A 19 7.84 -19.31 11.34
N SER A 20 7.08 -18.87 10.34
CA SER A 20 5.61 -18.88 10.38
C SER A 20 5.07 -20.28 10.08
N GLU A 21 4.03 -20.67 10.81
CA GLU A 21 3.28 -21.89 10.54
C GLU A 21 2.13 -21.65 9.54
N LEU A 22 1.89 -20.40 9.14
CA LEU A 22 0.88 -20.06 8.14
C LEU A 22 1.31 -20.58 6.77
N VAL A 23 0.34 -21.09 6.03
CA VAL A 23 0.54 -21.50 4.64
C VAL A 23 0.36 -20.29 3.76
N CYS A 24 1.33 -20.05 2.87
CA CYS A 24 1.24 -19.04 1.83
C CYS A 24 0.70 -19.69 0.55
N LYS A 25 -0.41 -19.17 0.04
CA LYS A 25 -0.89 -19.44 -1.31
C LYS A 25 -0.69 -18.18 -2.15
N SER A 26 0.04 -18.30 -3.24
CA SER A 26 0.21 -17.21 -4.20
C SER A 26 -0.89 -17.29 -5.27
N LEU A 27 -1.50 -16.16 -5.57
CA LEU A 27 -2.32 -15.96 -6.77
C LEU A 27 -1.40 -15.26 -7.77
N ASP A 28 -1.12 -15.95 -8.87
CA ASP A 28 -0.34 -15.41 -9.97
C ASP A 28 -1.19 -14.48 -10.85
N HIS A 29 -0.59 -14.01 -11.93
CA HIS A 29 -1.22 -13.07 -12.85
C HIS A 29 -2.45 -13.68 -13.54
N GLU A 30 -2.37 -14.94 -13.98
CA GLU A 30 -3.52 -15.62 -14.61
C GLU A 30 -4.71 -15.75 -13.64
N ALA A 31 -4.45 -16.13 -12.39
CA ALA A 31 -5.49 -16.21 -11.37
C ALA A 31 -6.09 -14.83 -11.05
N THR A 32 -5.28 -13.78 -11.13
CA THR A 32 -5.71 -12.40 -10.89
C THR A 32 -6.56 -11.88 -12.05
N ASP A 33 -6.15 -12.12 -13.30
CA ASP A 33 -6.88 -11.73 -14.50
C ASP A 33 -8.26 -12.37 -14.55
N MET A 34 -8.36 -13.67 -14.23
CA MET A 34 -9.66 -14.35 -14.11
C MET A 34 -10.58 -13.71 -13.06
N LEU A 35 -10.03 -13.19 -11.96
CA LEU A 35 -10.82 -12.48 -10.94
C LEU A 35 -11.27 -11.11 -11.45
N ILE A 36 -10.44 -10.42 -12.23
CA ILE A 36 -10.76 -9.13 -12.85
C ILE A 36 -11.88 -9.31 -13.87
N ASP A 37 -11.76 -10.27 -14.79
CA ASP A 37 -12.78 -10.59 -15.78
C ASP A 37 -14.11 -10.88 -15.11
N LYS A 38 -14.09 -11.75 -14.09
CA LYS A 38 -15.26 -12.06 -13.31
C LYS A 38 -15.84 -10.81 -12.63
N TRP A 39 -15.02 -9.94 -12.06
CA TRP A 39 -15.50 -8.70 -11.46
C TRP A 39 -16.17 -7.77 -12.49
N LEU A 40 -15.59 -7.64 -13.69
CA LEU A 40 -16.14 -6.84 -14.78
C LEU A 40 -17.47 -7.41 -15.29
N GLU A 41 -17.64 -8.74 -15.33
CA GLU A 41 -18.91 -9.39 -15.67
C GLU A 41 -20.03 -9.08 -14.66
N HIS A 42 -19.69 -8.95 -13.37
CA HIS A 42 -20.69 -8.75 -12.31
C HIS A 42 -21.25 -7.32 -12.24
N ARG A 43 -20.86 -6.41 -13.17
CA ARG A 43 -21.33 -5.01 -13.29
C ARG A 43 -21.83 -4.42 -11.96
N ASN A 44 -20.92 -4.24 -11.01
CA ASN A 44 -21.26 -3.51 -9.79
C ASN A 44 -21.39 -2.02 -10.15
N ASP A 45 -22.63 -1.54 -10.26
CA ASP A 45 -22.97 -0.19 -10.73
C ASP A 45 -22.22 0.90 -9.95
N ALA A 46 -21.96 0.71 -8.65
CA ALA A 46 -21.29 1.73 -7.83
C ALA A 46 -19.83 2.00 -8.24
N TYR A 47 -19.05 0.95 -8.53
CA TYR A 47 -17.67 1.12 -9.02
C TYR A 47 -17.66 1.71 -10.42
N TRP A 48 -18.53 1.19 -11.27
CA TRP A 48 -18.68 1.66 -12.64
C TRP A 48 -19.03 3.17 -12.65
N ASP A 49 -20.00 3.61 -11.84
CA ASP A 49 -20.44 5.00 -11.76
C ASP A 49 -19.36 5.91 -11.19
N TRP A 50 -18.60 5.42 -10.20
CA TRP A 50 -17.46 6.16 -9.66
C TRP A 50 -16.38 6.40 -10.71
N PHE A 51 -15.99 5.37 -11.48
CA PHE A 51 -15.04 5.52 -12.58
C PHE A 51 -15.59 6.37 -13.74
N ARG A 52 -16.91 6.34 -14.02
CA ARG A 52 -17.54 7.29 -14.95
C ARG A 52 -17.34 8.72 -14.46
N GLY A 53 -17.50 8.96 -13.16
CA GLY A 53 -17.20 10.26 -12.54
C GLY A 53 -15.74 10.70 -12.72
N VAL A 54 -14.79 9.78 -12.59
CA VAL A 54 -13.36 10.02 -12.89
C VAL A 54 -13.18 10.43 -14.36
N ARG A 55 -13.79 9.70 -15.30
CA ARG A 55 -13.73 10.00 -16.75
C ARG A 55 -14.35 11.35 -17.09
N GLU A 56 -15.41 11.72 -16.40
CA GLU A 56 -16.08 13.03 -16.48
C GLU A 56 -15.33 14.14 -15.74
N ARG A 57 -14.18 13.82 -15.12
CA ARG A 57 -13.31 14.74 -14.37
C ARG A 57 -13.98 15.40 -13.16
N LYS A 58 -14.98 14.75 -12.56
CA LYS A 58 -15.65 15.24 -11.34
C LYS A 58 -14.67 15.40 -10.16
N HIS A 59 -13.61 14.59 -10.13
CA HIS A 59 -12.57 14.61 -9.10
C HIS A 59 -11.36 15.52 -9.41
N SER A 60 -11.30 16.15 -10.59
CA SER A 60 -10.10 16.91 -11.04
C SER A 60 -9.98 18.35 -10.52
N THR A 61 -11.00 18.88 -9.84
CA THR A 61 -11.06 20.31 -9.48
C THR A 61 -10.36 20.68 -8.17
N LYS A 62 -9.91 19.69 -7.38
CA LYS A 62 -9.34 19.95 -6.03
C LYS A 62 -7.97 19.33 -5.74
N GLY A 63 -7.44 18.49 -6.64
CA GLY A 63 -6.21 17.74 -6.37
C GLY A 63 -4.94 18.58 -6.56
N GLN A 64 -4.15 18.74 -5.49
CA GLN A 64 -2.72 19.02 -5.63
C GLN A 64 -2.09 17.92 -6.50
N HIS A 65 -1.12 18.26 -7.36
CA HIS A 65 -0.52 17.42 -8.44
C HIS A 65 0.03 16.02 -8.07
N ARG A 66 -0.13 15.53 -6.82
CA ARG A 66 0.52 14.33 -6.29
C ARG A 66 -0.13 13.01 -6.67
N GLN A 67 -1.46 12.93 -6.72
CA GLN A 67 -2.18 11.72 -7.13
C GLN A 67 -3.22 12.08 -8.19
N LEU A 68 -3.50 11.13 -9.07
CA LEU A 68 -4.41 11.32 -10.20
C LEU A 68 -4.88 9.96 -10.70
N ILE A 69 -6.16 9.87 -11.08
CA ILE A 69 -6.68 8.76 -11.88
C ILE A 69 -7.15 9.33 -13.21
N VAL A 70 -6.81 8.66 -14.30
CA VAL A 70 -7.13 9.08 -15.66
C VAL A 70 -7.79 7.95 -16.41
N TRP A 71 -9.00 8.18 -16.90
CA TRP A 71 -9.67 7.33 -17.88
C TRP A 71 -10.24 8.20 -18.99
N ASN A 72 -9.50 8.28 -20.10
CA ASN A 72 -9.77 9.27 -21.16
C ASN A 72 -10.34 8.64 -22.44
N LYS A 73 -9.93 7.41 -22.76
CA LYS A 73 -10.29 6.70 -24.00
C LYS A 73 -10.54 5.23 -23.69
N GLY A 74 -11.13 4.55 -24.66
CA GLY A 74 -11.37 3.11 -24.59
C GLY A 74 -12.54 2.72 -23.70
N GLU A 75 -12.70 1.41 -23.59
CA GLU A 75 -13.72 0.75 -22.78
C GLU A 75 -13.34 0.76 -21.30
N PHE A 76 -14.30 0.40 -20.43
CA PHE A 76 -14.09 0.29 -19.00
C PHE A 76 -13.36 -1.01 -18.67
N VAL A 77 -12.05 -0.99 -18.88
CA VAL A 77 -11.14 -2.10 -18.61
C VAL A 77 -9.86 -1.55 -17.96
N PRO A 78 -9.16 -2.31 -17.09
CA PRO A 78 -8.02 -1.82 -16.32
C PRO A 78 -6.88 -1.21 -17.17
N GLU A 79 -6.69 -1.72 -18.39
CA GLU A 79 -5.69 -1.30 -19.37
C GLU A 79 -5.85 0.18 -19.78
N ASN A 80 -7.07 0.71 -19.66
CA ASN A 80 -7.42 2.06 -20.08
C ASN A 80 -7.51 3.05 -18.91
N ILE A 81 -7.34 2.57 -17.67
CA ILE A 81 -7.42 3.37 -16.45
C ILE A 81 -6.01 3.50 -15.89
N PHE A 82 -5.56 4.73 -15.73
CA PHE A 82 -4.20 5.03 -15.29
C PHE A 82 -4.20 5.69 -13.92
N CYS A 83 -3.26 5.29 -13.07
CA CYS A 83 -3.03 5.88 -11.76
C CYS A 83 -1.66 6.55 -11.71
N ARG A 84 -1.62 7.79 -11.20
CA ARG A 84 -0.36 8.42 -10.82
C ARG A 84 0.09 7.80 -9.50
N THR A 85 1.23 7.13 -9.55
CA THR A 85 1.79 6.43 -8.40
C THR A 85 2.31 7.40 -7.36
N VAL A 86 2.10 7.09 -6.09
CA VAL A 86 2.41 7.96 -4.95
C VAL A 86 3.92 8.06 -4.65
N ASP A 87 4.70 7.09 -5.12
CA ASP A 87 6.09 6.88 -4.78
C ASP A 87 7.05 7.32 -5.89
N SER A 88 6.73 7.02 -7.16
CA SER A 88 7.55 7.41 -8.32
C SER A 88 6.95 8.54 -9.17
N GLY A 89 5.69 8.93 -8.92
CA GLY A 89 4.99 9.94 -9.72
C GLY A 89 4.70 9.53 -11.16
N ARG A 90 5.02 8.29 -11.56
CA ARG A 90 4.70 7.74 -12.88
C ARG A 90 3.19 7.59 -13.04
N LEU A 91 2.71 7.64 -14.28
CA LEU A 91 1.33 7.36 -14.63
C LEU A 91 1.28 5.98 -15.29
N ILE A 92 0.83 4.98 -14.53
CA ILE A 92 0.82 3.57 -14.94
C ILE A 92 -0.61 3.05 -15.09
N PRO A 93 -0.87 2.09 -15.99
CA PRO A 93 -2.20 1.48 -16.13
C PRO A 93 -2.51 0.51 -14.97
N LEU A 94 -3.80 0.26 -14.71
CA LEU A 94 -4.27 -0.64 -13.64
C LEU A 94 -4.09 -2.14 -13.97
N ASP A 95 -3.96 -2.50 -15.24
CA ASP A 95 -3.72 -3.86 -15.77
C ASP A 95 -2.35 -4.45 -15.43
N ARG A 96 -1.47 -3.67 -14.80
CA ARG A 96 -0.12 -4.09 -14.49
C ARG A 96 -0.16 -5.33 -13.60
N THR A 97 0.50 -6.40 -14.04
CA THR A 97 0.55 -7.69 -13.35
C THR A 97 1.10 -7.58 -11.92
N TRP A 98 0.53 -8.33 -10.97
CA TRP A 98 1.07 -8.49 -9.61
C TRP A 98 0.79 -9.89 -9.07
N THR A 99 1.54 -10.30 -8.05
CA THR A 99 1.33 -11.55 -7.33
C THR A 99 0.70 -11.24 -5.98
N THR A 100 -0.38 -11.93 -5.63
CA THR A 100 -0.99 -11.81 -4.30
C THR A 100 -0.58 -12.98 -3.43
N HIS A 101 0.15 -12.73 -2.33
CA HIS A 101 0.56 -13.72 -1.35
C HIS A 101 -0.42 -13.76 -0.18
N VAL A 102 -1.20 -14.83 -0.11
CA VAL A 102 -2.24 -15.03 0.91
C VAL A 102 -1.75 -16.01 1.97
N TYR A 103 -1.45 -15.50 3.16
CA TYR A 103 -1.08 -16.27 4.33
C TYR A 103 -2.33 -16.64 5.13
N HIS A 104 -2.53 -17.93 5.35
CA HIS A 104 -3.69 -18.42 6.10
C HIS A 104 -3.34 -19.63 6.96
N HIS A 105 -4.17 -19.89 7.96
CA HIS A 105 -4.07 -21.14 8.71
C HIS A 105 -4.48 -22.33 7.83
N ARG A 106 -3.91 -23.53 8.07
CA ARG A 106 -4.19 -24.74 7.26
C ARG A 106 -5.68 -25.07 7.21
N THR A 107 -6.40 -24.92 8.32
CA THR A 107 -7.85 -25.19 8.42
C THR A 107 -8.72 -24.18 7.67
N MET A 108 -8.16 -23.06 7.21
CA MET A 108 -8.89 -22.06 6.41
C MET A 108 -8.78 -22.31 4.91
N MET A 109 -7.85 -23.16 4.48
CA MET A 109 -7.58 -23.44 3.06
C MET A 109 -8.81 -24.02 2.34
N GLU A 110 -9.58 -24.86 3.03
CA GLU A 110 -10.75 -25.55 2.49
C GLU A 110 -11.95 -24.62 2.27
N ARG A 111 -11.96 -23.43 2.88
CA ARG A 111 -13.13 -22.52 2.88
C ARG A 111 -13.32 -21.77 1.55
N LYS A 112 -12.46 -21.97 0.54
CA LYS A 112 -12.50 -21.27 -0.76
C LYS A 112 -12.79 -19.77 -0.63
N LEU A 113 -12.04 -19.09 0.24
CA LEU A 113 -12.21 -17.66 0.48
C LEU A 113 -12.06 -16.90 -0.84
N SER A 114 -13.14 -16.26 -1.28
CA SER A 114 -13.15 -15.47 -2.52
C SER A 114 -12.58 -14.09 -2.25
N MET A 115 -11.51 -13.74 -2.96
CA MET A 115 -10.92 -12.39 -2.94
C MET A 115 -11.69 -11.41 -3.84
N MET A 116 -12.63 -11.90 -4.66
CA MET A 116 -13.41 -11.10 -5.60
C MET A 116 -14.07 -9.85 -4.99
N PRO A 117 -14.62 -9.89 -3.76
CA PRO A 117 -15.33 -8.72 -3.22
C PRO A 117 -14.39 -7.55 -2.85
N VAL A 118 -13.10 -7.80 -2.59
CA VAL A 118 -12.11 -6.78 -2.22
C VAL A 118 -11.13 -6.48 -3.36
N LEU A 119 -11.36 -7.06 -4.53
CA LEU A 119 -10.48 -6.91 -5.70
C LEU A 119 -10.38 -5.45 -6.17
N PRO A 120 -11.46 -4.66 -6.26
CA PRO A 120 -11.36 -3.27 -6.74
C PRO A 120 -10.43 -2.42 -5.87
N GLU A 121 -10.52 -2.57 -4.56
CA GLU A 121 -9.64 -1.89 -3.60
C GLU A 121 -8.19 -2.32 -3.78
N LEU A 122 -7.92 -3.62 -3.95
CA LEU A 122 -6.57 -4.13 -4.18
C LEU A 122 -5.98 -3.63 -5.51
N MET A 123 -6.78 -3.60 -6.58
CA MET A 123 -6.37 -3.08 -7.89
C MET A 123 -5.97 -1.61 -7.82
N ILE A 124 -6.80 -0.79 -7.18
CA ILE A 124 -6.49 0.62 -6.95
C ILE A 124 -5.22 0.76 -6.11
N LEU A 125 -5.12 0.07 -4.98
CA LEU A 125 -3.93 0.16 -4.11
C LEU A 125 -2.66 -0.26 -4.83
N ARG A 126 -2.71 -1.33 -5.62
CA ARG A 126 -1.58 -1.77 -6.45
C ARG A 126 -1.26 -0.74 -7.52
N GLY A 127 -2.26 -0.23 -8.24
CA GLY A 127 -2.08 0.77 -9.30
C GLY A 127 -1.49 2.10 -8.81
N MET A 128 -1.67 2.42 -7.53
CA MET A 128 -1.14 3.62 -6.90
C MET A 128 0.33 3.51 -6.46
N HIS A 129 0.93 2.33 -6.52
CA HIS A 129 2.31 2.10 -6.09
C HIS A 129 3.10 1.51 -7.24
N ASP A 130 4.27 2.08 -7.52
CA ASP A 130 5.18 1.55 -8.55
C ASP A 130 6.21 0.60 -7.93
N THR A 131 6.85 1.03 -6.84
CA THR A 131 7.95 0.30 -6.20
C THR A 131 7.44 -0.61 -5.09
N GLY A 132 7.71 -1.91 -5.23
CA GLY A 132 7.44 -2.90 -4.18
C GLY A 132 5.96 -3.29 -4.03
N SER A 133 5.16 -3.02 -5.06
CA SER A 133 3.74 -3.38 -5.17
C SER A 133 3.48 -4.54 -6.16
N ASP A 134 4.52 -5.06 -6.80
CA ASP A 134 4.44 -6.29 -7.61
C ASP A 134 4.02 -7.50 -6.76
N ASP A 135 4.22 -7.42 -5.45
CA ASP A 135 3.76 -8.39 -4.46
C ASP A 135 2.81 -7.74 -3.45
N VAL A 136 1.58 -8.22 -3.40
CA VAL A 136 0.57 -7.83 -2.39
C VAL A 136 0.51 -8.88 -1.29
N TRP A 137 0.60 -8.46 -0.02
CA TRP A 137 0.69 -9.36 1.12
C TRP A 137 -0.58 -9.33 1.97
N ILE A 138 -1.23 -10.48 2.12
CA ILE A 138 -2.49 -10.63 2.83
C ILE A 138 -2.35 -11.68 3.93
N ILE A 139 -2.78 -11.37 5.15
CA ILE A 139 -2.90 -12.34 6.25
C ILE A 139 -4.38 -12.54 6.57
N VAL A 140 -4.87 -13.76 6.40
CA VAL A 140 -6.26 -14.14 6.65
C VAL A 140 -6.48 -14.45 8.13
N THR A 141 -7.59 -13.98 8.67
CA THR A 141 -7.99 -14.16 10.06
C THR A 141 -9.51 -14.30 10.21
N ASP A 142 -9.98 -14.77 11.37
CA ASP A 142 -11.39 -14.79 11.79
C ASP A 142 -11.70 -13.80 12.93
N MET A 143 -10.85 -12.79 13.10
CA MET A 143 -11.07 -11.71 14.07
C MET A 143 -12.35 -10.92 13.77
N LYS A 144 -13.04 -10.51 14.84
CA LYS A 144 -14.17 -9.58 14.84
C LYS A 144 -13.68 -8.13 14.82
N ARG A 145 -14.62 -7.21 14.62
CA ARG A 145 -14.39 -5.76 14.55
C ARG A 145 -13.46 -5.21 15.64
N GLN A 146 -13.83 -5.39 16.92
CA GLN A 146 -13.04 -4.89 18.06
C GLN A 146 -11.65 -5.54 18.14
N GLU A 147 -11.54 -6.82 17.81
CA GLU A 147 -10.27 -7.54 17.84
C GLU A 147 -9.35 -7.04 16.72
N MET A 148 -9.91 -6.70 15.56
CA MET A 148 -9.17 -6.08 14.45
C MET A 148 -8.67 -4.68 14.84
N ASP A 149 -9.50 -3.87 15.52
CA ASP A 149 -9.09 -2.55 16.04
C ASP A 149 -7.93 -2.71 17.06
N ASP A 150 -8.05 -3.63 18.01
CA ASP A 150 -7.04 -3.90 19.03
C ASP A 150 -5.70 -4.38 18.43
N VAL A 151 -5.75 -5.30 17.46
CA VAL A 151 -4.55 -5.80 16.76
C VAL A 151 -3.92 -4.73 15.89
N THR A 152 -4.72 -3.88 15.25
CA THR A 152 -4.23 -2.73 14.48
C THR A 152 -3.48 -1.75 15.38
N ALA A 153 -4.06 -1.41 16.54
CA ALA A 153 -3.42 -0.54 17.53
C ALA A 153 -2.10 -1.14 18.05
N TYR A 154 -2.06 -2.46 18.27
CA TYR A 154 -0.83 -3.16 18.63
C TYR A 154 0.24 -3.05 17.53
N PHE A 155 -0.10 -3.28 16.26
CA PHE A 155 0.89 -3.17 15.18
C PHE A 155 1.42 -1.76 15.01
N GLN A 156 0.58 -0.74 15.18
CA GLN A 156 1.02 0.65 15.24
C GLN A 156 1.99 0.89 16.40
N LEU A 157 1.68 0.38 17.60
CA LEU A 157 2.55 0.47 18.78
C LEU A 157 3.92 -0.18 18.53
N VAL A 158 3.94 -1.42 18.05
CA VAL A 158 5.18 -2.16 17.79
C VAL A 158 6.02 -1.47 16.72
N CYS A 159 5.41 -1.11 15.58
CA CYS A 159 6.13 -0.48 14.48
C CYS A 159 6.69 0.90 14.87
N ARG A 160 5.91 1.69 15.63
CA ARG A 160 6.31 3.01 16.11
C ARG A 160 7.42 2.98 17.15
N HIS A 161 7.69 1.86 17.81
CA HIS A 161 8.67 1.83 18.91
C HIS A 161 9.80 0.82 18.75
N SER A 162 9.68 -0.18 17.87
CA SER A 162 10.70 -1.23 17.70
C SER A 162 11.26 -1.32 16.27
N PHE A 163 10.52 -0.84 15.26
CA PHE A 163 10.98 -1.03 13.89
C PHE A 163 12.09 -0.04 13.53
N GLY A 164 13.26 -0.59 13.16
CA GLY A 164 14.41 0.17 12.67
C GLY A 164 15.16 1.00 13.71
N ARG A 165 14.88 0.82 15.01
CA ARG A 165 15.46 1.60 16.11
C ARG A 165 15.57 0.75 17.38
N ASP A 166 16.39 1.20 18.33
CA ASP A 166 16.42 0.60 19.66
C ASP A 166 15.12 0.95 20.42
N CYS A 167 14.48 -0.08 20.98
CA CYS A 167 13.27 0.08 21.76
C CYS A 167 13.65 0.45 23.20
N LYS A 168 13.00 1.48 23.77
CA LYS A 168 13.16 1.77 25.21
C LYS A 168 12.57 0.62 26.02
N GLN A 169 13.23 0.24 27.12
CA GLN A 169 12.78 -0.86 27.98
C GLN A 169 11.32 -0.72 28.43
N SER A 170 10.90 0.47 28.86
CA SER A 170 9.50 0.71 29.25
C SER A 170 8.49 0.49 28.12
N MET A 171 8.90 0.76 26.88
CA MET A 171 8.06 0.51 25.71
C MET A 171 8.07 -0.96 25.31
N GLU A 172 9.19 -1.65 25.48
CA GLU A 172 9.29 -3.09 25.28
C GLU A 172 8.40 -3.86 26.25
N GLU A 173 8.42 -3.49 27.54
CA GLU A 173 7.52 -4.06 28.57
C GLU A 173 6.05 -3.84 28.21
N LYS A 174 5.69 -2.62 27.76
CA LYS A 174 4.33 -2.31 27.28
C LYS A 174 3.93 -3.15 26.06
N ILE A 175 4.82 -3.30 25.09
CA ILE A 175 4.59 -4.13 23.90
C ILE A 175 4.37 -5.59 24.30
N GLN A 176 5.16 -6.11 25.23
CA GLN A 176 5.02 -7.48 25.72
C GLN A 176 3.69 -7.68 26.46
N LEU A 177 3.29 -6.71 27.29
CA LEU A 177 2.00 -6.72 27.97
C LEU A 177 0.83 -6.79 26.97
N GLU A 178 0.82 -5.89 25.98
CA GLU A 178 -0.23 -5.88 24.95
C GLU A 178 -0.23 -7.16 24.11
N HIS A 179 0.95 -7.68 23.76
CA HIS A 179 1.05 -8.95 23.05
C HIS A 179 0.45 -10.11 23.86
N MET A 180 0.74 -10.19 25.17
CA MET A 180 0.17 -11.20 26.06
C MET A 180 -1.35 -11.02 26.20
N ARG A 181 -1.83 -9.78 26.38
CA ARG A 181 -3.26 -9.45 26.46
C ARG A 181 -3.99 -9.97 25.21
N LEU A 182 -3.50 -9.63 24.02
CA LEU A 182 -4.10 -10.04 22.75
C LEU A 182 -4.01 -11.55 22.54
N THR A 183 -2.87 -12.17 22.88
CA THR A 183 -2.71 -13.63 22.83
C THR A 183 -3.78 -14.33 23.67
N HIS A 184 -3.96 -13.91 24.92
CA HIS A 184 -4.96 -14.51 25.81
C HIS A 184 -6.40 -14.22 25.36
N ALA A 185 -6.70 -12.99 24.94
CA ALA A 185 -8.03 -12.61 24.48
C ALA A 185 -8.45 -13.43 23.25
N LEU A 186 -7.60 -13.46 22.21
CA LEU A 186 -7.88 -14.15 20.96
C LEU A 186 -7.86 -15.68 21.13
N HIS A 187 -7.00 -16.22 22.00
CA HIS A 187 -7.01 -17.63 22.34
C HIS A 187 -8.30 -18.04 23.07
N ARG A 188 -8.78 -17.24 24.03
CA ARG A 188 -10.05 -17.49 24.73
C ARG A 188 -11.24 -17.52 23.77
N GLN A 189 -11.21 -16.67 22.75
CA GLN A 189 -12.21 -16.64 21.68
C GLN A 189 -11.98 -17.69 20.57
N ARG A 190 -10.95 -18.54 20.71
CA ARG A 190 -10.57 -19.58 19.75
C ARG A 190 -10.35 -19.05 18.33
N ARG A 191 -9.78 -17.84 18.22
CA ARG A 191 -9.45 -17.23 16.93
C ARG A 191 -8.36 -17.99 16.21
N THR A 192 -8.49 -18.01 14.90
CA THR A 192 -7.58 -18.67 13.97
C THR A 192 -7.16 -17.66 12.88
N PRO A 193 -5.88 -17.58 12.50
CA PRO A 193 -4.73 -18.12 13.24
C PRO A 193 -4.62 -17.51 14.64
N CYS A 194 -3.87 -18.19 15.52
CA CYS A 194 -3.56 -17.60 16.83
C CYS A 194 -2.71 -16.33 16.66
N PHE A 195 -2.90 -15.36 17.55
CA PHE A 195 -2.24 -14.05 17.45
C PHE A 195 -0.71 -14.10 17.32
N PRO A 196 0.04 -14.96 18.03
CA PRO A 196 1.50 -15.04 17.86
C PRO A 196 1.94 -15.35 16.42
N GLN A 197 1.17 -16.17 15.69
CA GLN A 197 1.46 -16.49 14.29
C GLN A 197 1.13 -15.32 13.35
N ILE A 198 0.05 -14.58 13.64
CA ILE A 198 -0.30 -13.35 12.91
C ILE A 198 0.82 -12.32 13.09
N ASP A 199 1.22 -12.04 14.32
CA ASP A 199 2.30 -11.08 14.62
C ASP A 199 3.63 -11.50 13.99
N LEU A 200 4.04 -12.76 14.15
CA LEU A 200 5.29 -13.26 13.59
C LEU A 200 5.31 -13.08 12.08
N THR A 201 4.25 -13.50 11.39
CA THR A 201 4.13 -13.38 9.93
C THR A 201 4.15 -11.91 9.51
N PHE A 202 3.36 -11.07 10.17
CA PHE A 202 3.26 -9.65 9.87
C PHE A 202 4.63 -8.94 9.97
N ARG A 203 5.34 -9.13 11.08
CA ARG A 203 6.68 -8.54 11.26
C ARG A 203 7.69 -9.13 10.29
N ALA A 204 7.60 -10.41 9.96
CA ALA A 204 8.48 -11.04 8.98
C ALA A 204 8.30 -10.45 7.57
N ILE A 205 7.05 -10.24 7.13
CA ILE A 205 6.74 -9.55 5.86
C ILE A 205 7.34 -8.14 5.86
N LEU A 206 7.14 -7.37 6.92
CA LEU A 206 7.70 -6.01 7.01
C LEU A 206 9.22 -5.97 6.91
N HIS A 207 9.91 -6.94 7.53
CA HIS A 207 11.37 -6.99 7.55
C HIS A 207 11.96 -7.51 6.24
N GLU A 208 11.43 -8.61 5.71
CA GLU A 208 11.97 -9.29 4.53
C GLU A 208 11.51 -8.64 3.22
N LYS A 209 10.24 -8.24 3.14
CA LYS A 209 9.60 -7.82 1.89
C LYS A 209 9.43 -6.31 1.79
N ARG A 210 9.28 -5.63 2.92
CA ARG A 210 9.18 -4.16 3.04
C ARG A 210 8.10 -3.55 2.11
N PRO A 211 6.89 -4.13 2.03
CA PRO A 211 5.87 -3.65 1.11
C PRO A 211 5.39 -2.23 1.47
N PRO A 212 4.71 -1.51 0.56
CA PRO A 212 4.07 -0.25 0.87
C PRO A 212 2.94 -0.41 1.89
N PHE A 213 2.19 -1.51 1.81
CA PHE A 213 1.10 -1.86 2.72
C PHE A 213 0.98 -3.38 2.93
N ILE A 214 0.26 -3.79 3.97
CA ILE A 214 -0.13 -5.19 4.25
C ILE A 214 -1.63 -5.21 4.55
N VAL A 215 -2.35 -6.25 4.12
CA VAL A 215 -3.78 -6.40 4.40
C VAL A 215 -4.00 -7.50 5.45
N LEU A 216 -4.71 -7.16 6.53
CA LEU A 216 -5.32 -8.15 7.43
C LEU A 216 -6.75 -8.42 6.95
N PHE A 217 -6.95 -9.57 6.33
CA PHE A 217 -8.23 -9.93 5.74
C PHE A 217 -9.07 -10.76 6.72
N SER A 218 -10.20 -10.22 7.16
CA SER A 218 -11.17 -11.00 7.95
C SER A 218 -12.26 -11.54 7.03
N HIS A 219 -12.48 -12.84 7.08
CA HIS A 219 -13.58 -13.48 6.34
C HIS A 219 -14.91 -13.50 7.11
N GLN A 220 -14.94 -12.89 8.31
CA GLN A 220 -16.17 -12.77 9.09
C GLN A 220 -17.03 -11.65 8.51
N THR A 221 -18.28 -11.96 8.16
CA THR A 221 -19.24 -10.97 7.61
C THR A 221 -19.59 -9.84 8.58
N THR A 222 -19.31 -10.02 9.88
CA THR A 222 -19.52 -9.03 10.95
C THR A 222 -18.25 -8.23 11.28
N SER A 223 -17.17 -8.45 10.53
CA SER A 223 -15.91 -7.72 10.65
C SER A 223 -15.60 -6.97 9.37
N TYR A 224 -14.56 -6.15 9.42
CA TYR A 224 -13.92 -5.57 8.26
C TYR A 224 -12.48 -6.12 8.13
N SER A 225 -11.89 -5.93 6.96
CA SER A 225 -10.47 -6.14 6.66
C SER A 225 -9.70 -4.82 6.78
N GLN A 226 -8.48 -4.86 7.30
CA GLN A 226 -7.69 -3.66 7.55
C GLN A 226 -6.50 -3.57 6.60
N ILE A 227 -6.34 -2.43 5.93
CA ILE A 227 -5.11 -2.08 5.22
C ILE A 227 -4.18 -1.36 6.20
N LEU A 228 -2.92 -1.81 6.28
CA LEU A 228 -1.88 -1.26 7.14
C LEU A 228 -0.78 -0.66 6.28
N PHE A 229 -0.75 0.67 6.16
CA PHE A 229 0.24 1.40 5.38
C PHE A 229 1.53 1.55 6.16
N THR A 230 2.67 1.28 5.53
CA THR A 230 3.97 1.38 6.19
C THR A 230 4.44 2.82 6.35
N HIS A 231 3.91 3.74 5.55
CA HIS A 231 4.29 5.16 5.54
C HIS A 231 3.10 6.05 5.11
N PRO A 232 2.95 7.29 5.63
CA PRO A 232 1.87 8.20 5.23
C PRO A 232 1.84 8.52 3.73
N LEU A 233 3.01 8.56 3.07
CA LEU A 233 3.10 8.80 1.62
C LEU A 233 2.52 7.67 0.76
N PHE A 234 2.27 6.50 1.34
CA PHE A 234 1.62 5.38 0.65
C PHE A 234 0.09 5.41 0.76
N VAL A 235 -0.46 6.39 1.47
CA VAL A 235 -1.90 6.50 1.68
C VAL A 235 -2.55 7.21 0.48
N PRO A 236 -3.69 6.71 0.00
CA PRO A 236 -4.52 7.40 -0.98
C PRO A 236 -4.92 8.82 -0.58
N ALA A 237 -5.02 9.71 -1.57
CA ALA A 237 -5.40 11.11 -1.38
C ALA A 237 -6.91 11.24 -1.20
N GLU A 238 -7.35 11.89 -0.11
CA GLU A 238 -8.77 12.08 0.20
C GLU A 238 -9.52 12.77 -0.94
N GLU A 239 -8.87 13.71 -1.63
CA GLU A 239 -9.48 14.51 -2.70
C GLU A 239 -9.98 13.66 -3.88
N ILE A 240 -9.42 12.46 -4.05
CA ILE A 240 -9.79 11.52 -5.11
C ILE A 240 -10.75 10.46 -4.58
N PHE A 241 -10.54 9.98 -3.35
CA PHE A 241 -11.18 8.77 -2.85
C PHE A 241 -12.26 9.00 -1.79
N TYR A 242 -12.61 10.25 -1.47
CA TYR A 242 -13.62 10.55 -0.45
C TYR A 242 -14.98 9.87 -0.72
N ASP A 243 -15.37 9.75 -1.99
CA ASP A 243 -16.60 9.10 -2.46
C ASP A 243 -16.36 7.72 -3.09
N PHE A 244 -15.16 7.15 -2.90
CA PHE A 244 -14.85 5.82 -3.40
C PHE A 244 -15.87 4.81 -2.84
N PRO A 245 -16.43 3.91 -3.68
CA PRO A 245 -17.46 2.99 -3.25
C PRO A 245 -16.99 2.15 -2.06
N SER A 246 -17.88 2.01 -1.10
CA SER A 246 -17.72 1.16 0.07
C SER A 246 -18.99 0.36 0.24
N GLY A 247 -18.89 -0.92 0.57
CA GLY A 247 -20.06 -1.74 0.80
C GLY A 247 -19.71 -3.20 0.99
N CYS A 248 -20.71 -3.98 1.37
CA CYS A 248 -20.65 -5.42 1.25
C CYS A 248 -21.76 -5.90 0.31
N PRO A 249 -21.65 -7.08 -0.31
CA PRO A 249 -22.64 -7.60 -1.23
C PRO A 249 -23.97 -7.98 -0.56
N ASN A 250 -24.12 -7.82 0.75
CA ASN A 250 -25.36 -8.11 1.45
C ASN A 250 -26.36 -6.95 1.28
N PRO A 251 -27.49 -7.16 0.58
CA PRO A 251 -28.50 -6.11 0.35
C PRO A 251 -29.21 -5.66 1.63
N LEU A 252 -29.06 -6.40 2.74
CA LEU A 252 -29.60 -6.05 4.05
C LEU A 252 -28.59 -5.30 4.94
N CYS A 253 -27.37 -5.04 4.45
CA CYS A 253 -26.38 -4.29 5.22
C CYS A 253 -26.72 -2.79 5.20
N THR A 254 -26.62 -2.14 6.36
CA THR A 254 -26.74 -0.68 6.50
C THR A 254 -25.48 0.03 5.99
N ASP A 255 -25.55 1.35 5.81
CA ASP A 255 -24.52 2.20 5.16
C ASP A 255 -23.10 2.14 5.77
N ASP A 256 -22.91 1.54 6.95
CA ASP A 256 -21.62 1.42 7.66
C ASP A 256 -20.88 0.08 7.41
N CYS A 257 -21.31 -0.66 6.40
CA CYS A 257 -20.86 -2.02 6.13
C CYS A 257 -19.72 -2.05 5.12
N GLU A 258 -18.48 -2.05 5.61
CA GLU A 258 -17.26 -2.11 4.78
C GLU A 258 -16.57 -3.47 4.94
N MET A 259 -16.38 -4.22 3.85
CA MET A 259 -15.58 -5.46 3.90
C MET A 259 -14.09 -5.18 4.07
N ILE A 260 -13.62 -4.05 3.56
CA ILE A 260 -12.26 -3.55 3.72
C ILE A 260 -12.32 -2.06 4.02
N ARG A 261 -11.62 -1.64 5.07
CA ARG A 261 -11.54 -0.23 5.46
C ARG A 261 -10.59 0.51 4.51
N PHE A 262 -11.13 0.98 3.39
CA PHE A 262 -10.41 1.82 2.46
C PHE A 262 -10.25 3.25 3.01
N PRO A 263 -9.06 3.87 2.95
CA PRO A 263 -8.78 5.16 3.59
C PRO A 263 -9.33 6.34 2.77
N ARG A 264 -10.66 6.48 2.72
CA ARG A 264 -11.35 7.54 1.98
C ARG A 264 -11.03 8.96 2.49
N ARG A 265 -10.72 9.09 3.78
CA ARG A 265 -10.33 10.35 4.46
C ARG A 265 -8.81 10.52 4.52
N GLY A 266 -8.11 10.01 3.52
CA GLY A 266 -6.66 10.08 3.41
C GLY A 266 -5.92 9.58 4.65
N VAL A 267 -4.88 10.30 5.05
CA VAL A 267 -3.99 9.91 6.18
C VAL A 267 -4.75 9.85 7.51
N GLU A 268 -5.74 10.70 7.72
CA GLU A 268 -6.53 10.71 8.97
C GLU A 268 -7.40 9.45 9.11
N GLY A 269 -7.94 8.96 8.00
CA GLY A 269 -8.71 7.71 7.95
C GLY A 269 -7.87 6.44 7.81
N ALA A 270 -6.54 6.55 7.66
CA ALA A 270 -5.67 5.42 7.36
C ALA A 270 -4.99 4.83 8.60
N SER A 271 -4.88 3.50 8.63
CA SER A 271 -4.04 2.81 9.61
C SER A 271 -2.58 2.82 9.17
N VAL A 272 -1.84 3.83 9.62
CA VAL A 272 -0.42 4.02 9.27
C VAL A 272 0.49 3.54 10.39
N LEU A 273 1.40 2.62 10.07
CA LEU A 273 2.37 2.03 11.00
C LEU A 273 3.51 2.99 11.39
N ALA A 274 3.70 4.06 10.60
CA ALA A 274 4.73 5.08 10.77
C ALA A 274 6.14 4.49 10.95
N ILE A 275 6.50 3.56 10.06
CA ILE A 275 7.81 2.93 10.07
C ILE A 275 8.86 3.96 9.67
N LYS A 276 9.78 4.26 10.59
CA LYS A 276 10.93 5.10 10.28
C LYS A 276 11.87 4.34 9.35
N ARG A 277 11.71 4.55 8.04
CA ARG A 277 12.70 4.12 7.02
C ARG A 277 13.72 5.25 6.87
N GLY A 278 15.01 4.98 7.09
CA GLY A 278 16.08 5.99 7.08
C GLY A 278 17.15 5.74 8.14
N GLY A 279 18.43 6.03 7.83
CA GLY A 279 19.59 5.82 8.71
C GLY A 279 20.45 4.63 8.27
N LYS A 280 21.20 4.00 9.18
CA LYS A 280 22.07 2.84 8.88
C LYS A 280 21.34 1.66 8.21
N ASN A 281 20.01 1.58 8.32
CA ASN A 281 19.21 0.40 7.98
C ASN A 281 18.28 0.57 6.76
N GLY A 282 18.27 1.72 6.05
CA GLY A 282 17.45 1.84 4.84
C GLY A 282 17.32 3.25 4.27
N LYS A 283 16.84 3.33 3.02
CA LYS A 283 16.55 4.59 2.32
C LYS A 283 15.32 5.27 2.93
N ARG A 284 15.37 6.60 3.11
CA ARG A 284 14.19 7.40 3.50
C ARG A 284 13.13 7.31 2.41
N VAL A 285 11.87 7.10 2.80
CA VAL A 285 10.75 7.21 1.86
C VAL A 285 10.60 8.68 1.51
N LYS A 286 10.72 8.98 0.24
CA LYS A 286 10.48 10.32 -0.33
C LYS A 286 9.68 10.11 -1.60
N ALA A 287 8.70 10.97 -1.83
CA ALA A 287 8.08 11.07 -3.14
C ALA A 287 9.17 11.47 -4.14
N LYS A 288 9.20 10.78 -5.28
CA LYS A 288 10.09 11.08 -6.38
C LYS A 288 9.25 11.39 -7.60
N GLU A 289 9.78 12.23 -8.48
CA GLU A 289 9.26 12.36 -9.83
C GLU A 289 10.21 11.57 -10.75
N MET A 290 9.74 10.46 -11.31
CA MET A 290 10.55 9.58 -12.16
C MET A 290 10.15 9.71 -13.63
N CYS A 291 11.06 9.33 -14.52
CA CYS A 291 10.74 9.15 -15.92
C CYS A 291 9.57 8.15 -16.08
N ASN A 292 8.57 8.50 -16.90
CA ASN A 292 7.35 7.69 -17.03
C ASN A 292 7.58 6.31 -17.67
N TRP A 293 8.63 6.17 -18.49
CA TRP A 293 9.01 4.85 -19.00
C TRP A 293 9.47 3.95 -17.85
N ILE A 294 8.77 2.83 -17.66
CA ILE A 294 8.87 1.98 -16.47
C ILE A 294 10.28 1.42 -16.24
N ASP A 295 11.01 1.11 -17.31
CA ASP A 295 12.35 0.52 -17.23
C ASP A 295 13.46 1.56 -16.98
N CYS A 296 13.10 2.84 -16.74
CA CYS A 296 14.05 3.92 -16.53
C CYS A 296 14.02 4.46 -15.09
N ASP A 297 15.13 4.29 -14.37
CA ASP A 297 15.29 4.73 -12.99
C ASP A 297 15.67 6.21 -12.81
N THR A 298 15.66 7.00 -13.88
CA THR A 298 15.97 8.44 -13.79
C THR A 298 14.95 9.15 -12.90
N VAL A 299 15.47 9.77 -11.84
CA VAL A 299 14.72 10.63 -10.91
C VAL A 299 15.00 12.08 -11.28
N PHE A 300 13.95 12.89 -11.44
CA PHE A 300 14.08 14.32 -11.60
C PHE A 300 14.28 14.96 -10.23
N HIS A 301 15.29 15.84 -10.13
CA HIS A 301 15.47 16.62 -8.92
C HIS A 301 14.35 17.65 -8.82
N ASP A 302 13.71 17.68 -7.65
CA ASP A 302 12.75 18.72 -7.31
C ASP A 302 13.57 19.95 -6.90
N ASP A 303 13.75 20.90 -7.82
CA ASP A 303 14.37 22.20 -7.54
C ASP A 303 13.47 23.10 -6.64
N GLY A 304 12.32 22.58 -6.19
CA GLY A 304 11.37 23.23 -5.27
C GLY A 304 11.84 23.35 -3.82
N GLY A 305 13.06 23.86 -3.61
CA GLY A 305 13.55 24.28 -2.31
C GLY A 305 12.88 25.57 -1.84
N HIS A 306 11.63 25.52 -1.39
CA HIS A 306 11.18 26.46 -0.36
C HIS A 306 11.84 26.07 0.96
N SER A 307 13.07 26.57 1.14
CA SER A 307 13.72 26.63 2.44
C SER A 307 12.85 27.49 3.35
N MET A 308 12.13 26.85 4.26
CA MET A 308 11.57 27.52 5.41
C MET A 308 12.76 27.86 6.31
N GLU A 309 13.11 29.15 6.35
CA GLU A 309 14.16 29.69 7.20
C GLU A 309 13.98 29.20 8.63
N SER A 310 14.97 28.48 9.14
CA SER A 310 15.24 28.42 10.57
C SER A 310 16.71 28.76 10.73
N SER A 311 16.91 30.05 10.96
CA SER A 311 18.15 30.66 11.37
C SER A 311 18.66 29.97 12.64
N GLU A 312 19.97 29.72 12.63
CA GLU A 312 20.93 29.75 13.74
C GLU A 312 21.76 28.48 13.92
N GLY A 313 23.09 28.62 13.75
CA GLY A 313 24.09 27.70 14.26
C GLY A 313 25.17 27.30 13.25
N SER A 314 26.14 28.19 13.03
CA SER A 314 27.38 27.90 12.31
C SER A 314 28.23 26.84 13.02
N GLN A 315 28.90 25.95 12.27
CA GLN A 315 30.36 25.78 12.31
C GLN A 315 30.87 24.88 11.16
N SER A 316 32.05 25.28 10.68
CA SER A 316 32.84 24.85 9.53
C SER A 316 33.38 23.42 9.58
N SER A 317 33.57 22.76 8.42
CA SER A 317 34.90 22.44 7.84
C SER A 317 34.84 21.45 6.66
N ALA A 318 35.65 21.79 5.64
CA ALA A 318 36.42 20.92 4.73
C ALA A 318 35.70 19.98 3.73
N ASP A 319 35.57 20.50 2.50
CA ASP A 319 36.28 20.02 1.31
C ASP A 319 36.18 18.52 0.94
N SER A 320 35.27 18.23 0.00
CA SER A 320 35.41 17.17 -1.00
C SER A 320 34.53 17.55 -2.18
N GLY A 321 35.18 17.87 -3.31
CA GLY A 321 34.51 18.31 -4.54
C GLY A 321 33.63 17.23 -5.15
N GLU A 322 32.33 17.28 -4.83
CA GLU A 322 31.29 16.77 -5.72
C GLU A 322 30.90 17.90 -6.65
N LEU A 323 31.27 17.79 -7.93
CA LEU A 323 30.70 18.61 -8.99
C LEU A 323 29.18 18.55 -8.87
N PRO A 324 28.46 19.68 -8.85
CA PRO A 324 27.00 19.65 -8.85
C PRO A 324 26.56 18.97 -10.14
N SER A 325 26.11 17.72 -10.02
CA SER A 325 25.42 16.99 -11.08
C SER A 325 24.29 17.90 -11.56
N ALA A 326 24.47 18.53 -12.74
CA ALA A 326 23.43 19.30 -13.39
C ALA A 326 22.19 18.40 -13.49
N GLY A 327 21.14 18.73 -12.73
CA GLY A 327 19.95 17.91 -12.63
C GLY A 327 19.36 17.67 -14.02
N VAL A 328 18.99 16.42 -14.31
CA VAL A 328 18.35 16.08 -15.60
C VAL A 328 16.99 16.79 -15.66
N THR A 329 16.85 17.79 -16.53
CA THR A 329 15.55 18.42 -16.80
C THR A 329 14.71 17.47 -17.66
N GLY A 330 13.61 16.96 -17.11
CA GLY A 330 12.73 16.06 -17.85
C GLY A 330 11.87 16.78 -18.91
N LEU A 331 11.63 16.08 -20.02
CA LEU A 331 10.74 16.46 -21.11
C LEU A 331 9.29 16.10 -20.76
N THR A 332 8.48 17.11 -20.49
CA THR A 332 7.04 16.94 -20.27
C THR A 332 6.30 16.78 -21.60
N CYS A 333 5.34 15.85 -21.67
CA CYS A 333 4.50 15.68 -22.86
C CYS A 333 3.76 16.98 -23.19
N SER A 334 4.02 17.55 -24.37
CA SER A 334 3.43 18.83 -24.81
C SER A 334 1.90 18.80 -24.95
N LYS A 335 1.31 17.62 -25.19
CA LYS A 335 -0.12 17.45 -25.39
C LYS A 335 -0.89 17.35 -24.08
N CYS A 336 -0.55 16.39 -23.22
CA CYS A 336 -1.30 16.16 -21.97
C CYS A 336 -0.70 16.86 -20.75
N LYS A 337 0.60 17.16 -20.75
CA LYS A 337 1.36 17.70 -19.62
C LYS A 337 1.35 16.85 -18.35
N LEU A 338 0.89 15.59 -18.43
CA LEU A 338 0.75 14.70 -17.27
C LEU A 338 1.97 13.80 -17.04
N VAL A 339 2.76 13.51 -18.07
CA VAL A 339 3.89 12.59 -17.98
C VAL A 339 5.18 13.29 -18.39
N LYS A 340 6.30 12.85 -17.79
CA LYS A 340 7.62 13.43 -17.96
C LYS A 340 8.64 12.33 -18.28
N TYR A 341 9.54 12.58 -19.22
CA TYR A 341 10.53 11.63 -19.70
C TYR A 341 11.92 12.23 -19.64
N CYS A 342 12.96 11.44 -19.36
CA CYS A 342 14.33 11.96 -19.43
C CYS A 342 14.84 12.13 -20.88
N SER A 343 14.17 11.54 -21.87
CA SER A 343 14.54 11.63 -23.28
C SER A 343 13.34 11.40 -24.21
N ALA A 344 13.45 11.86 -25.46
CA ALA A 344 12.45 11.59 -26.49
C ALA A 344 12.36 10.09 -26.86
N ASP A 345 13.46 9.35 -26.70
CA ASP A 345 13.48 7.90 -26.89
C ASP A 345 12.58 7.17 -25.89
N HIS A 346 12.63 7.56 -24.62
CA HIS A 346 11.77 6.97 -23.59
C HIS A 346 10.29 7.28 -23.85
N GLN A 347 9.99 8.49 -24.32
CA GLN A 347 8.64 8.84 -24.76
C GLN A 347 8.18 7.97 -25.94
N ARG A 348 9.06 7.68 -26.91
CA ARG A 348 8.74 6.81 -28.05
C ARG A 348 8.47 5.37 -27.61
N ARG A 349 9.27 4.83 -26.67
CA ARG A 349 9.09 3.48 -26.12
C ARG A 349 7.78 3.35 -25.35
N ASP A 350 7.44 4.35 -24.55
CA ASP A 350 6.21 4.40 -23.75
C ASP A 350 4.96 4.77 -24.57
N TRP A 351 5.12 5.19 -25.84
CA TRP A 351 4.04 5.79 -26.61
C TRP A 351 2.82 4.88 -26.78
N THR A 352 3.03 3.56 -26.86
CA THR A 352 1.94 2.59 -26.98
C THR A 352 0.98 2.65 -25.78
N GLU A 353 1.50 2.79 -24.57
CA GLU A 353 0.69 2.95 -23.36
C GLU A 353 0.18 4.38 -23.24
N HIS A 354 1.09 5.36 -23.34
CA HIS A 354 0.80 6.79 -23.15
C HIS A 354 -0.31 7.29 -24.10
N LYS A 355 -0.35 6.86 -25.37
CA LYS A 355 -1.38 7.32 -26.32
C LYS A 355 -2.82 6.97 -25.88
N ARG A 356 -3.01 5.94 -25.05
CA ARG A 356 -4.31 5.54 -24.50
C ARG A 356 -4.89 6.64 -23.61
N MET A 357 -4.05 7.26 -22.78
CA MET A 357 -4.48 8.35 -21.91
C MET A 357 -4.27 9.76 -22.53
N CYS A 358 -3.35 9.93 -23.48
CA CYS A 358 -2.92 11.26 -23.93
C CYS A 358 -4.05 12.05 -24.63
N GLN A 359 -4.49 13.13 -23.99
CA GLN A 359 -5.44 14.13 -24.49
C GLN A 359 -4.88 15.54 -24.28
N LYS A 360 -5.39 16.53 -25.02
CA LYS A 360 -4.96 17.93 -24.88
C LYS A 360 -5.27 18.41 -23.47
N SER A 361 -4.29 18.99 -22.78
CA SER A 361 -4.53 19.68 -21.50
C SER A 361 -5.54 20.78 -21.73
N SER A 362 -6.70 20.70 -21.07
CA SER A 362 -7.75 21.71 -21.14
C SER A 362 -7.27 23.04 -20.57
#